data_AF-A0A2N1HV49-F1
#
_entry.id   AF-A0A2N1HV49-F1
#
_cell.length_a   1.000
_cell.length_b   1.000
_cell.length_c   1.000
_cell.angle_alpha   90.00
_cell.angle_beta   90.00
_cell.angle_gamma   90.00
#
_symmetry.space_group_name_H-M   'P 1'
#
loop_
_entity.id
_entity.type
_entity.pdbx_description
1 polymer ?
#
loop_
_entity_poly.entity_id
_entity_poly.type
_entity_poly.pdbx_seq_one_letter_code
_entity_poly.pdbx_strand_id
1 'polypeptide(L)'
;MLSQSIIEWACLTKQQQIDALLRPAMKDSVILRDTVTKILSRVRENKDAAVFEYTKQFDGAELSELRLDPAIIEQAESKIKAKVKIAIDKAYANIKIFHEAQIPQDIQIETTPGVLCEQKHAALEKVGLYIPGGSAPLPSTVLMLGVSAQVAGCELPILCTPPSPQGTIAPEICYAAKLCGIKHIYLCGGAQAIAAMAFGTESIPKVDKIFGPGNSFVTEAKQQVSQVVSGAAIDMPAGPSEVLVIADANANAGFVAADLLSQAEHGADSQAVLVSNDRTLIVKVQQQIGLQLAQLSRHDIATKAVDNSRYILTDSIEECVLVSNAYAPEHLIVQTDHARDLLATLKHAGSIFIGAYSPESAGDYASGTNHVLPTYGYARNYSSLGLLDFMRRYTVQELSREGLENIGDAIMDLADAEGLDAHRNAVKIRLTGLDLPSTSLAQSENVTVKDDSVVNSAVNEAENNTNNSHNETDGHVYIYTPAGK
;
A
#
# COMPACT_ATOMS: atom_id res chain seq x y z
N MET A 1 14.52 -16.64 -31.66
CA MET A 1 14.19 -15.20 -31.82
C MET A 1 12.75 -15.03 -31.39
N LEU A 2 12.51 -14.43 -30.24
CA LEU A 2 11.17 -14.14 -29.74
C LEU A 2 10.58 -12.98 -30.56
N SER A 3 9.96 -13.26 -31.72
CA SER A 3 9.17 -12.25 -32.42
C SER A 3 7.78 -12.23 -31.80
N GLN A 4 7.64 -11.56 -30.65
CA GLN A 4 6.30 -11.26 -30.15
C GLN A 4 5.55 -10.44 -31.19
N SER A 5 4.29 -10.80 -31.41
CA SER A 5 3.44 -10.11 -32.38
C SER A 5 3.20 -8.66 -31.97
N ILE A 6 3.35 -7.74 -32.91
CA ILE A 6 2.89 -6.35 -32.75
C ILE A 6 1.36 -6.34 -32.73
N ILE A 7 0.79 -5.69 -31.73
CA ILE A 7 -0.65 -5.54 -31.55
C ILE A 7 -1.10 -4.28 -32.31
N GLU A 8 -1.87 -4.47 -33.38
CA GLU A 8 -2.44 -3.38 -34.19
C GLU A 8 -3.66 -2.79 -33.46
N TRP A 9 -3.47 -1.73 -32.67
CA TRP A 9 -4.51 -1.21 -31.76
C TRP A 9 -5.80 -0.81 -32.49
N ALA A 10 -5.67 -0.17 -33.65
CA ALA A 10 -6.79 0.25 -34.49
C ALA A 10 -7.60 -0.91 -35.09
N CYS A 11 -7.03 -2.12 -35.16
CA CYS A 11 -7.71 -3.31 -35.66
C CYS A 11 -8.45 -4.11 -34.59
N LEU A 12 -8.32 -3.72 -33.31
CA LEU A 12 -8.94 -4.43 -32.20
C LEU A 12 -10.35 -3.92 -31.92
N THR A 13 -11.25 -4.86 -31.58
CA THR A 13 -12.51 -4.51 -30.90
C THR A 13 -12.23 -4.01 -29.48
N LYS A 14 -13.21 -3.32 -28.87
CA LYS A 14 -13.08 -2.86 -27.48
C LYS A 14 -12.73 -3.98 -26.49
N GLN A 15 -13.31 -5.17 -26.65
CA GLN A 15 -12.98 -6.30 -25.78
C GLN A 15 -11.54 -6.76 -25.98
N GLN A 16 -11.07 -6.86 -27.24
CA GLN A 16 -9.68 -7.21 -27.52
C GLN A 16 -8.68 -6.16 -27.02
N GLN A 17 -9.05 -4.87 -27.05
CA GLN A 17 -8.26 -3.80 -26.45
C GLN A 17 -8.15 -3.98 -24.92
N ILE A 18 -9.24 -4.32 -24.24
CA ILE A 18 -9.23 -4.65 -22.81
C ILE A 18 -8.32 -5.85 -22.55
N ASP A 19 -8.47 -6.92 -23.35
CA ASP A 19 -7.70 -8.15 -23.20
C ASP A 19 -6.18 -7.92 -23.43
N ALA A 20 -5.83 -7.04 -24.38
CA ALA A 20 -4.45 -6.67 -24.67
C ALA A 20 -3.76 -5.95 -23.49
N LEU A 21 -4.54 -5.30 -22.62
CA LEU A 21 -4.07 -4.57 -21.44
C LEU A 21 -4.16 -5.40 -20.14
N LEU A 22 -4.58 -6.67 -20.20
CA LEU A 22 -4.60 -7.56 -19.03
C LEU A 22 -3.20 -7.90 -18.55
N ARG A 23 -3.04 -7.95 -17.22
CA ARG A 23 -1.78 -8.23 -16.52
C ARG A 23 -1.60 -9.72 -16.20
N PRO A 24 -0.36 -10.23 -16.08
CA PRO A 24 -0.10 -11.66 -15.89
C PRO A 24 -0.59 -12.22 -14.55
N ALA A 25 -0.51 -11.43 -13.47
CA ALA A 25 -0.60 -11.90 -12.08
C ALA A 25 -2.02 -12.27 -11.58
N MET A 26 -3.03 -12.37 -12.44
CA MET A 26 -4.41 -12.67 -12.03
C MET A 26 -4.78 -14.18 -12.03
N LYS A 27 -3.82 -15.11 -12.18
CA LYS A 27 -4.15 -16.51 -12.48
C LYS A 27 -4.35 -17.49 -11.31
N ASP A 28 -3.98 -17.19 -10.06
CA ASP A 28 -4.14 -18.15 -8.92
C ASP A 28 -4.53 -17.48 -7.56
N SER A 29 -5.45 -16.52 -7.58
CA SER A 29 -5.73 -15.66 -6.41
C SER A 29 -6.32 -16.38 -5.17
N VAL A 30 -7.09 -17.46 -5.35
CA VAL A 30 -7.81 -18.12 -4.23
C VAL A 30 -6.86 -18.92 -3.33
N ILE A 31 -5.98 -19.75 -3.90
CA ILE A 31 -5.03 -20.56 -3.13
C ILE A 31 -4.04 -19.66 -2.37
N LEU A 32 -3.59 -18.58 -3.00
CA LEU A 32 -2.75 -17.56 -2.37
C LEU A 32 -3.44 -16.96 -1.15
N ARG A 33 -4.68 -16.50 -1.30
CA ARG A 33 -5.49 -15.90 -0.25
C ARG A 33 -5.67 -16.83 0.96
N ASP A 34 -6.01 -18.09 0.73
CA ASP A 34 -6.21 -19.08 1.81
C ASP A 34 -4.89 -19.39 2.55
N THR A 35 -3.79 -19.50 1.81
CA THR A 35 -2.46 -19.71 2.38
C THR A 35 -2.05 -18.54 3.28
N VAL A 36 -2.22 -17.31 2.79
CA VAL A 36 -1.91 -16.10 3.56
C VAL A 36 -2.80 -16.00 4.79
N THR A 37 -4.11 -16.27 4.67
CA THR A 37 -5.04 -16.28 5.81
C THR A 37 -4.54 -17.18 6.93
N LYS A 38 -4.07 -18.39 6.60
CA LYS A 38 -3.53 -19.34 7.58
C LYS A 38 -2.26 -18.81 8.26
N ILE A 39 -1.35 -18.19 7.51
CA ILE A 39 -0.14 -17.57 8.06
C ILE A 39 -0.51 -16.45 9.02
N LEU A 40 -1.41 -15.55 8.63
CA LEU A 40 -1.86 -14.43 9.46
C LEU A 40 -2.48 -14.93 10.78
N SER A 41 -3.40 -15.89 10.71
CA SER A 41 -4.03 -16.47 11.90
C SER A 41 -3.01 -17.12 12.83
N ARG A 42 -2.07 -17.89 12.27
CA ARG A 42 -1.03 -18.57 13.08
C ARG A 42 -0.12 -17.57 13.79
N VAL A 43 0.29 -16.49 13.14
CA VAL A 43 1.10 -15.43 13.78
C VAL A 43 0.29 -14.67 14.82
N ARG A 44 -1.01 -14.43 14.58
CA ARG A 44 -1.88 -13.79 15.58
C ARG A 44 -2.03 -14.63 16.85
N GLU A 45 -2.13 -15.95 16.72
CA GLU A 45 -2.31 -16.88 17.83
C GLU A 45 -1.00 -17.21 18.55
N ASN A 46 0.08 -17.46 17.80
CA ASN A 46 1.33 -18.01 18.33
C ASN A 46 2.51 -17.02 18.31
N LYS A 47 2.29 -15.78 17.86
CA LYS A 47 3.23 -14.65 17.92
C LYS A 47 4.65 -15.01 17.47
N ASP A 48 5.69 -14.70 18.26
CA ASP A 48 7.09 -14.90 17.89
C ASP A 48 7.38 -16.35 17.45
N ALA A 49 6.76 -17.34 18.10
CA ALA A 49 6.98 -18.75 17.78
C ALA A 49 6.62 -19.07 16.31
N ALA A 50 5.50 -18.52 15.82
CA ALA A 50 5.13 -18.67 14.41
C ALA A 50 6.06 -17.88 13.47
N VAL A 51 6.52 -16.69 13.88
CA VAL A 51 7.45 -15.90 13.07
C VAL A 51 8.79 -16.63 12.92
N PHE A 52 9.33 -17.20 14.00
CA PHE A 52 10.54 -18.03 13.94
C PHE A 52 10.38 -19.24 13.04
N GLU A 53 9.27 -19.97 13.17
CA GLU A 53 8.98 -21.15 12.35
C GLU A 53 8.94 -20.82 10.86
N TYR A 54 8.21 -19.77 10.47
CA TYR A 54 8.12 -19.36 9.07
C TYR A 54 9.42 -18.77 8.54
N THR A 55 10.19 -18.07 9.37
CA THR A 55 11.52 -17.57 8.98
C THR A 55 12.48 -18.74 8.72
N LYS A 56 12.46 -19.78 9.56
CA LYS A 56 13.22 -21.02 9.31
C LYS A 56 12.74 -21.75 8.06
N GLN A 57 11.44 -21.82 7.85
CA GLN A 57 10.85 -22.54 6.71
C GLN A 57 11.13 -21.86 5.36
N PHE A 58 10.95 -20.54 5.28
CA PHE A 58 11.00 -19.82 4.00
C PHE A 58 12.36 -19.16 3.74
N ASP A 59 13.00 -18.62 4.77
CA ASP A 59 14.29 -17.92 4.65
C ASP A 59 15.49 -18.84 5.01
N GLY A 60 15.22 -20.04 5.55
CA GLY A 60 16.25 -21.01 5.94
C GLY A 60 17.06 -20.61 7.17
N ALA A 61 16.66 -19.55 7.87
CA ALA A 61 17.39 -18.99 9.00
C ALA A 61 16.81 -19.47 10.33
N GLU A 62 17.65 -20.12 11.14
CA GLU A 62 17.33 -20.49 12.52
C GLU A 62 17.83 -19.41 13.47
N LEU A 63 16.90 -18.55 13.91
CA LEU A 63 17.21 -17.38 14.74
C LEU A 63 16.92 -17.67 16.22
N SER A 64 17.74 -17.10 17.10
CA SER A 64 17.46 -17.03 18.54
C SER A 64 16.69 -15.76 18.94
N GLU A 65 16.86 -14.69 18.15
CA GLU A 65 16.20 -13.39 18.36
C GLU A 65 15.72 -12.85 17.02
N LEU A 66 14.52 -12.24 17.00
CA LEU A 66 14.00 -11.57 15.80
C LEU A 66 14.63 -10.19 15.62
N ARG A 67 14.95 -9.49 16.69
CA ARG A 67 15.52 -8.14 16.63
C ARG A 67 17.00 -8.23 16.27
N LEU A 68 17.41 -7.47 15.26
CA LEU A 68 18.81 -7.33 14.93
C LEU A 68 19.55 -6.56 16.04
N ASP A 69 20.72 -7.05 16.44
CA ASP A 69 21.59 -6.36 17.39
C ASP A 69 21.92 -4.93 16.88
N PRO A 70 21.59 -3.87 17.65
CA PRO A 70 21.91 -2.49 17.29
C PRO A 70 23.39 -2.26 16.99
N ALA A 71 24.32 -3.03 17.59
CA ALA A 71 25.74 -2.92 17.30
C ALA A 71 26.07 -3.24 15.84
N ILE A 72 25.29 -4.12 15.18
CA ILE A 72 25.46 -4.44 13.75
C ILE A 72 25.12 -3.21 12.90
N ILE A 73 24.09 -2.45 13.27
CA ILE A 73 23.68 -1.23 12.58
C ILE A 73 24.79 -0.18 12.70
N GLU A 74 25.35 0.00 13.89
CA GLU A 74 26.42 0.97 14.12
C GLU A 74 27.70 0.66 13.34
N GLN A 75 28.03 -0.63 13.19
CA GLN A 75 29.22 -1.09 12.47
C GLN A 75 29.04 -1.16 10.95
N ALA A 76 27.81 -1.01 10.44
CA ALA A 76 27.49 -1.24 9.02
C ALA A 76 28.32 -0.39 8.07
N GLU A 77 28.55 0.88 8.41
CA GLU A 77 29.33 1.83 7.59
C GLU A 77 30.75 1.31 7.29
N SER A 78 31.40 0.66 8.26
CA SER A 78 32.75 0.11 8.10
C SER A 78 32.81 -1.10 7.16
N LYS A 79 31.67 -1.72 6.87
CA LYS A 79 31.54 -2.94 6.06
C LYS A 79 31.10 -2.66 4.62
N ILE A 80 30.81 -1.40 4.28
CA ILE A 80 30.34 -0.99 2.95
C ILE A 80 31.50 -0.45 2.12
N LYS A 81 31.51 -0.80 0.83
CA LYS A 81 32.48 -0.23 -0.13
C LYS A 81 32.26 1.28 -0.25
N ALA A 82 33.33 2.07 -0.20
CA ALA A 82 33.25 3.54 -0.25
C ALA A 82 32.39 4.08 -1.42
N LYS A 83 32.48 3.47 -2.61
CA LYS A 83 31.67 3.85 -3.78
C LYS A 83 30.16 3.64 -3.55
N VAL A 84 29.78 2.56 -2.88
CA VAL A 84 28.37 2.24 -2.55
C VAL A 84 27.86 3.20 -1.48
N LYS A 85 28.67 3.51 -0.46
CA LYS A 85 28.35 4.52 0.55
C LYS A 85 28.02 5.88 -0.11
N ILE A 86 28.88 6.37 -1.00
CA ILE A 86 28.66 7.62 -1.74
C ILE A 86 27.34 7.59 -2.53
N ALA A 87 27.01 6.46 -3.14
CA ALA A 87 25.75 6.31 -3.88
C ALA A 87 24.53 6.36 -2.95
N ILE A 88 24.58 5.66 -1.80
CA ILE A 88 23.54 5.70 -0.78
C ILE A 88 23.36 7.12 -0.23
N ASP A 89 24.45 7.81 0.09
CA ASP A 89 24.42 9.21 0.58
C ASP A 89 23.77 10.14 -0.45
N LYS A 90 24.09 9.96 -1.73
CA LYS A 90 23.53 10.75 -2.83
C LYS A 90 22.03 10.51 -2.99
N ALA A 91 21.60 9.25 -2.97
CA ALA A 91 20.20 8.85 -3.03
C ALA A 91 19.42 9.42 -1.83
N TYR A 92 19.92 9.22 -0.61
CA TYR A 92 19.35 9.77 0.62
C TYR A 92 19.14 11.28 0.52
N ALA A 93 20.16 12.04 0.11
CA ALA A 93 20.07 13.49 0.00
C ALA A 93 19.00 13.94 -1.00
N ASN A 94 18.95 13.32 -2.18
CA ASN A 94 17.98 13.68 -3.21
C ASN A 94 16.54 13.32 -2.79
N ILE A 95 16.32 12.13 -2.19
CA ILE A 95 15.01 11.70 -1.69
C ILE A 95 14.52 12.64 -0.58
N LYS A 96 15.42 13.01 0.35
CA LYS A 96 15.10 13.92 1.46
C LYS A 96 14.69 15.29 0.96
N ILE A 97 15.44 15.87 0.01
CA ILE A 97 15.09 17.16 -0.61
C ILE A 97 13.69 17.12 -1.24
N PHE A 98 13.36 16.04 -1.96
CA PHE A 98 12.07 15.93 -2.63
C PHE A 98 10.90 15.79 -1.64
N HIS A 99 11.06 15.02 -0.56
CA HIS A 99 10.00 14.80 0.42
C HIS A 99 9.86 15.95 1.42
N GLU A 100 10.94 16.67 1.77
CA GLU A 100 10.86 17.89 2.57
C GLU A 100 10.07 19.00 1.86
N ALA A 101 10.15 19.06 0.53
CA ALA A 101 9.36 20.01 -0.27
C ALA A 101 7.84 19.72 -0.23
N GLN A 102 7.41 18.57 0.27
CA GLN A 102 6.00 18.15 0.35
C GLN A 102 5.36 18.43 1.72
N ILE A 103 6.08 19.00 2.68
CA ILE A 103 5.55 19.30 4.02
C ILE A 103 4.29 20.17 3.89
N PRO A 104 3.11 19.68 4.30
CA PRO A 104 1.87 20.41 4.12
C PRO A 104 1.79 21.61 5.06
N GLN A 105 1.10 22.66 4.61
CA GLN A 105 0.68 23.75 5.49
C GLN A 105 -0.68 23.42 6.08
N ASP A 106 -0.84 23.65 7.37
CA ASP A 106 -2.14 23.55 8.02
C ASP A 106 -3.08 24.66 7.51
N ILE A 107 -4.36 24.34 7.46
CA ILE A 107 -5.41 25.28 7.05
C ILE A 107 -6.06 25.83 8.31
N GLN A 108 -6.28 27.13 8.36
CA GLN A 108 -7.09 27.81 9.37
C GLN A 108 -7.93 28.87 8.66
N ILE A 109 -9.25 28.82 8.84
CA ILE A 109 -10.18 29.72 8.18
C ILE A 109 -11.39 29.99 9.07
N GLU A 110 -11.83 31.24 9.08
CA GLU A 110 -13.12 31.62 9.64
C GLU A 110 -14.19 31.49 8.54
N THR A 111 -15.12 30.56 8.73
CA THR A 111 -16.16 30.27 7.71
C THR A 111 -17.36 31.18 7.83
N THR A 112 -17.67 31.58 9.06
CA THR A 112 -18.68 32.56 9.47
C THR A 112 -18.07 33.37 10.61
N PRO A 113 -18.35 34.68 10.77
CA PRO A 113 -17.86 35.43 11.92
C PRO A 113 -18.11 34.70 13.25
N GLY A 114 -17.03 34.44 13.99
CA GLY A 114 -17.00 33.69 15.23
C GLY A 114 -16.89 32.16 15.09
N VAL A 115 -16.74 31.61 13.88
CA VAL A 115 -16.66 30.16 13.59
C VAL A 115 -15.34 29.83 12.89
N LEU A 116 -14.36 29.39 13.68
CA LEU A 116 -13.04 29.01 13.21
C LEU A 116 -12.99 27.52 12.87
N CYS A 117 -12.49 27.18 11.69
CA CYS A 117 -12.25 25.82 11.24
C CYS A 117 -10.79 25.64 10.84
N GLU A 118 -10.20 24.52 11.24
CA GLU A 118 -8.81 24.18 10.93
C GLU A 118 -8.70 22.76 10.38
N GLN A 119 -7.73 22.53 9.51
CA GLN A 119 -7.24 21.19 9.15
C GLN A 119 -5.77 21.10 9.53
N LYS A 120 -5.47 20.20 10.46
CA LYS A 120 -4.13 19.94 10.98
C LYS A 120 -3.55 18.65 10.40
N HIS A 121 -2.23 18.60 10.25
CA HIS A 121 -1.48 17.40 9.91
C HIS A 121 -0.64 16.93 11.11
N ALA A 122 -0.62 15.63 11.37
CA ALA A 122 0.25 15.03 12.37
C ALA A 122 0.88 13.74 11.83
N ALA A 123 2.14 13.48 12.19
CA ALA A 123 2.80 12.23 11.88
C ALA A 123 2.05 11.03 12.47
N LEU A 124 2.15 9.88 11.82
CA LEU A 124 1.81 8.61 12.45
C LEU A 124 2.86 8.26 13.50
N GLU A 125 2.42 7.73 14.65
CA GLU A 125 3.32 7.41 15.75
C GLU A 125 4.16 6.16 15.43
N LYS A 126 3.51 5.06 15.00
CA LYS A 126 4.18 3.77 14.77
C LYS A 126 3.95 3.30 13.35
N VAL A 127 5.03 3.13 12.59
CA VAL A 127 4.97 2.69 11.19
C VAL A 127 5.86 1.48 10.95
N GLY A 128 5.35 0.51 10.19
CA GLY A 128 6.09 -0.69 9.80
C GLY A 128 6.58 -0.58 8.37
N LEU A 129 7.88 -0.74 8.15
CA LEU A 129 8.52 -0.63 6.85
C LEU A 129 8.98 -2.02 6.41
N TYR A 130 8.27 -2.60 5.45
CA TYR A 130 8.65 -3.88 4.86
C TYR A 130 9.66 -3.68 3.73
N ILE A 131 10.82 -4.33 3.84
CA ILE A 131 11.87 -4.30 2.83
C ILE A 131 11.97 -5.70 2.21
N PRO A 132 11.69 -5.87 0.92
CA PRO A 132 11.90 -7.15 0.26
C PRO A 132 13.37 -7.57 0.31
N GLY A 133 13.59 -8.88 0.36
CA GLY A 133 14.91 -9.49 0.27
C GLY A 133 14.87 -10.85 -0.40
N GLY A 134 15.89 -11.67 -0.17
CA GLY A 134 16.07 -12.96 -0.83
C GLY A 134 17.19 -12.89 -1.88
N SER A 135 16.83 -12.80 -3.16
CA SER A 135 17.82 -12.87 -4.26
C SER A 135 18.74 -11.64 -4.37
N ALA A 136 18.31 -10.47 -3.91
CA ALA A 136 19.12 -9.25 -3.87
C ALA A 136 18.71 -8.35 -2.68
N PRO A 137 19.67 -7.66 -2.05
CA PRO A 137 19.36 -6.64 -1.04
C PRO A 137 18.84 -5.35 -1.69
N LEU A 138 17.83 -4.72 -1.08
CA LEU A 138 17.20 -3.49 -1.58
C LEU A 138 17.41 -2.28 -0.62
N PRO A 139 18.64 -1.75 -0.49
CA PRO A 139 18.88 -0.55 0.31
C PRO A 139 18.14 0.68 -0.25
N SER A 140 17.80 0.70 -1.54
CA SER A 140 16.97 1.76 -2.13
C SER A 140 15.59 1.84 -1.48
N THR A 141 14.91 0.71 -1.29
CA THR A 141 13.59 0.67 -0.63
C THR A 141 13.67 1.14 0.83
N VAL A 142 14.79 0.86 1.51
CA VAL A 142 15.03 1.40 2.86
C VAL A 142 15.04 2.93 2.84
N LEU A 143 15.71 3.54 1.85
CA LEU A 143 15.74 4.99 1.70
C LEU A 143 14.37 5.55 1.35
N MET A 144 13.65 4.95 0.39
CA MET A 144 12.32 5.43 -0.03
C MET A 144 11.31 5.45 1.12
N LEU A 145 11.31 4.42 1.95
CA LEU A 145 10.41 4.32 3.11
C LEU A 145 10.93 5.10 4.31
N GLY A 146 12.21 4.91 4.64
CA GLY A 146 12.82 5.45 5.84
C GLY A 146 12.97 6.97 5.81
N VAL A 147 13.34 7.56 4.67
CA VAL A 147 13.42 9.02 4.54
C VAL A 147 12.02 9.64 4.68
N SER A 148 11.00 9.03 4.08
CA SER A 148 9.62 9.53 4.18
C SER A 148 9.11 9.52 5.62
N ALA A 149 9.33 8.42 6.36
CA ALA A 149 8.99 8.33 7.78
C ALA A 149 9.79 9.33 8.64
N GLN A 150 11.08 9.52 8.34
CA GLN A 150 11.96 10.47 9.03
C GLN A 150 11.51 11.91 8.83
N VAL A 151 11.20 12.31 7.58
CA VAL A 151 10.74 13.67 7.25
C VAL A 151 9.36 13.95 7.84
N ALA A 152 8.46 12.95 7.84
CA ALA A 152 7.14 13.09 8.47
C ALA A 152 7.25 13.28 9.99
N GLY A 153 8.30 12.78 10.62
CA GLY A 153 8.50 12.81 12.06
C GLY A 153 7.83 11.64 12.79
N CYS A 154 7.74 10.47 12.15
CA CYS A 154 7.22 9.27 12.80
C CYS A 154 8.08 8.86 14.00
N GLU A 155 7.47 8.61 15.16
CA GLU A 155 8.19 8.37 16.42
C GLU A 155 8.87 6.99 16.45
N LEU A 156 8.20 5.96 15.92
CA LEU A 156 8.67 4.59 15.93
C LEU A 156 8.54 3.95 14.53
N PRO A 157 9.47 4.23 13.62
CA PRO A 157 9.64 3.42 12.42
C PRO A 157 10.33 2.10 12.77
N ILE A 158 9.68 0.98 12.49
CA ILE A 158 10.28 -0.36 12.54
C ILE A 158 10.49 -0.89 11.12
N LEU A 159 11.52 -1.69 10.93
CA LEU A 159 11.88 -2.28 9.65
C LEU A 159 11.87 -3.79 9.76
N CYS A 160 11.13 -4.46 8.88
CA CYS A 160 11.16 -5.92 8.74
C CYS A 160 11.77 -6.28 7.38
N THR A 161 12.74 -7.18 7.39
CA THR A 161 13.39 -7.71 6.19
C THR A 161 13.73 -9.19 6.40
N PRO A 162 13.56 -10.06 5.38
CA PRO A 162 14.00 -11.44 5.49
C PRO A 162 15.52 -11.52 5.69
N PRO A 163 16.01 -12.38 6.59
CA PRO A 163 17.44 -12.63 6.73
C PRO A 163 17.96 -13.57 5.63
N SER A 164 19.27 -13.61 5.44
CA SER A 164 19.95 -14.73 4.78
C SER A 164 19.76 -16.03 5.59
N PRO A 165 20.00 -17.23 5.02
CA PRO A 165 20.01 -18.48 5.79
C PRO A 165 20.97 -18.47 7.00
N GLN A 166 22.00 -17.62 6.99
CA GLN A 166 22.94 -17.42 8.10
C GLN A 166 22.43 -16.45 9.18
N GLY A 167 21.18 -15.97 9.09
CA GLY A 167 20.60 -15.03 10.06
C GLY A 167 21.14 -13.59 9.97
N THR A 168 21.68 -13.18 8.82
CA THR A 168 22.27 -11.84 8.61
C THR A 168 21.56 -11.06 7.51
N ILE A 169 21.80 -9.75 7.46
CA ILE A 169 21.33 -8.88 6.37
C ILE A 169 22.48 -8.07 5.78
N ALA A 170 22.31 -7.58 4.56
CA ALA A 170 23.33 -6.80 3.86
C ALA A 170 23.71 -5.52 4.64
N PRO A 171 25.01 -5.20 4.79
CA PRO A 171 25.45 -3.97 5.45
C PRO A 171 24.82 -2.71 4.86
N GLU A 172 24.55 -2.69 3.55
CA GLU A 172 23.91 -1.58 2.84
C GLU A 172 22.50 -1.28 3.39
N ILE A 173 21.72 -2.31 3.77
CA ILE A 173 20.40 -2.13 4.40
C ILE A 173 20.56 -1.47 5.76
N CYS A 174 21.49 -1.97 6.58
CA CYS A 174 21.77 -1.42 7.90
C CYS A 174 22.23 0.05 7.84
N TYR A 175 23.07 0.41 6.86
CA TYR A 175 23.55 1.77 6.71
C TYR A 175 22.47 2.73 6.21
N ALA A 176 21.65 2.31 5.24
CA ALA A 176 20.49 3.09 4.81
C ALA A 176 19.51 3.31 5.98
N ALA A 177 19.26 2.27 6.78
CA ALA A 177 18.42 2.35 7.98
C ALA A 177 19.01 3.33 9.02
N LYS A 178 20.33 3.30 9.23
CA LYS A 178 21.05 4.24 10.10
C LYS A 178 20.89 5.69 9.66
N LEU A 179 21.03 5.99 8.36
CA LEU A 179 20.81 7.34 7.83
C LEU A 179 19.37 7.83 8.07
N CYS A 180 18.40 6.93 7.97
CA CYS A 180 16.98 7.23 8.22
C CYS A 180 16.62 7.26 9.71
N GLY A 181 17.55 7.00 10.63
CA GLY A 181 17.30 6.98 12.08
C GLY A 181 16.52 5.75 12.58
N ILE A 182 16.44 4.68 11.79
CA ILE A 182 15.72 3.45 12.13
C ILE A 182 16.59 2.59 13.07
N LYS A 183 16.09 2.34 14.29
CA LYS A 183 16.80 1.57 15.34
C LYS A 183 16.20 0.19 15.61
N HIS A 184 15.03 -0.09 15.04
CA HIS A 184 14.24 -1.30 15.28
C HIS A 184 14.17 -2.09 13.98
N ILE A 185 15.15 -2.97 13.77
CA ILE A 185 15.21 -3.88 12.61
C ILE A 185 14.89 -5.29 13.07
N TYR A 186 13.98 -5.96 12.38
CA TYR A 186 13.54 -7.32 12.67
C TYR A 186 13.78 -8.23 11.46
N LEU A 187 14.28 -9.43 11.75
CA LEU A 187 14.73 -10.42 10.78
C LEU A 187 13.60 -11.40 10.44
N CYS A 188 12.65 -10.92 9.65
CA CYS A 188 11.57 -11.73 9.10
C CYS A 188 11.04 -11.11 7.80
N GLY A 189 10.64 -11.96 6.84
CA GLY A 189 10.02 -11.54 5.58
C GLY A 189 8.56 -11.96 5.43
N GLY A 190 8.03 -11.83 4.22
CA GLY A 190 6.77 -12.45 3.80
C GLY A 190 5.52 -12.02 4.57
N ALA A 191 4.47 -12.84 4.46
CA ALA A 191 3.19 -12.61 5.13
C ALA A 191 3.32 -12.64 6.67
N GLN A 192 4.29 -13.41 7.21
CA GLN A 192 4.54 -13.49 8.64
C GLN A 192 5.06 -12.17 9.22
N ALA A 193 5.91 -11.43 8.48
CA ALA A 193 6.36 -10.11 8.91
C ALA A 193 5.22 -9.09 8.92
N ILE A 194 4.36 -9.12 7.90
CA ILE A 194 3.18 -8.25 7.82
C ILE A 194 2.22 -8.53 8.98
N ALA A 195 1.96 -9.81 9.29
CA ALA A 195 1.15 -10.21 10.43
C ALA A 195 1.74 -9.72 11.76
N ALA A 196 3.06 -9.89 11.94
CA ALA A 196 3.75 -9.50 13.16
C ALA A 196 3.68 -7.97 13.39
N MET A 197 3.87 -7.17 12.34
CA MET A 197 3.71 -5.71 12.43
C MET A 197 2.25 -5.31 12.69
N ALA A 198 1.27 -5.98 12.05
CA ALA A 198 -0.14 -5.62 12.15
C ALA A 198 -0.76 -5.97 13.52
N PHE A 199 -0.37 -7.10 14.10
CA PHE A 199 -0.96 -7.62 15.33
C PHE A 199 -0.05 -7.45 16.56
N GLY A 200 1.24 -7.24 16.35
CA GLY A 200 2.25 -7.25 17.40
C GLY A 200 2.57 -8.66 17.88
N THR A 201 3.81 -8.86 18.33
CA THR A 201 4.29 -10.07 18.99
C THR A 201 5.01 -9.70 20.29
N GLU A 202 5.66 -10.66 20.95
CA GLU A 202 6.51 -10.37 22.10
C GLU A 202 7.70 -9.47 21.73
N SER A 203 8.30 -9.70 20.55
CA SER A 203 9.46 -8.94 20.07
C SER A 203 9.12 -7.76 19.16
N ILE A 204 8.09 -7.90 18.30
CA ILE A 204 7.75 -6.94 17.24
C ILE A 204 6.56 -6.09 17.71
N PRO A 205 6.71 -4.77 17.86
CA PRO A 205 5.61 -3.93 18.29
C PRO A 205 4.54 -3.83 17.19
N LYS A 206 3.28 -3.75 17.63
CA LYS A 206 2.18 -3.41 16.72
C LYS A 206 2.36 -1.99 16.17
N VAL A 207 2.15 -1.81 14.87
CA VAL A 207 2.19 -0.52 14.17
C VAL A 207 0.79 -0.07 13.71
N ASP A 208 0.65 1.21 13.42
CA ASP A 208 -0.61 1.80 12.97
C ASP A 208 -0.80 1.62 11.46
N LYS A 209 0.29 1.72 10.69
CA LYS A 209 0.29 1.57 9.23
C LYS A 209 1.55 0.84 8.74
N ILE A 210 1.38 -0.05 7.76
CA ILE A 210 2.43 -0.83 7.14
C ILE A 210 2.69 -0.34 5.71
N PHE A 211 3.96 -0.16 5.39
CA PHE A 211 4.45 0.36 4.12
C PHE A 211 5.39 -0.62 3.44
N GLY A 212 5.50 -0.49 2.13
CA GLY A 212 6.54 -1.13 1.34
C GLY A 212 6.00 -2.13 0.32
N PRO A 213 6.73 -2.31 -0.79
CA PRO A 213 6.37 -3.24 -1.84
C PRO A 213 6.66 -4.68 -1.40
N GLY A 214 6.12 -5.65 -2.13
CA GLY A 214 6.49 -7.04 -1.90
C GLY A 214 5.88 -7.97 -2.94
N ASN A 215 6.22 -9.26 -2.83
CA ASN A 215 5.62 -10.26 -3.69
C ASN A 215 4.10 -10.41 -3.41
N SER A 216 3.46 -11.29 -4.16
CA SER A 216 2.03 -11.56 -4.05
C SER A 216 1.58 -11.94 -2.62
N PHE A 217 2.38 -12.68 -1.84
CA PHE A 217 2.06 -13.04 -0.45
C PHE A 217 2.08 -11.83 0.48
N VAL A 218 3.05 -10.94 0.33
CA VAL A 218 3.14 -9.70 1.12
C VAL A 218 1.97 -8.77 0.78
N THR A 219 1.66 -8.63 -0.50
CA THR A 219 0.55 -7.80 -0.98
C THR A 219 -0.79 -8.30 -0.46
N GLU A 220 -1.05 -9.60 -0.57
CA GLU A 220 -2.27 -10.22 -0.05
C GLU A 220 -2.35 -10.09 1.48
N ALA A 221 -1.23 -10.29 2.19
CA ALA A 221 -1.18 -10.12 3.65
C ALA A 221 -1.54 -8.69 4.05
N LYS A 222 -0.98 -7.68 3.38
CA LYS A 222 -1.29 -6.26 3.58
C LYS A 222 -2.79 -5.99 3.39
N GLN A 223 -3.38 -6.50 2.32
CA GLN A 223 -4.81 -6.34 2.05
C GLN A 223 -5.66 -6.96 3.17
N GLN A 224 -5.37 -8.20 3.57
CA GLN A 224 -6.14 -8.86 4.62
C GLN A 224 -6.00 -8.17 5.98
N VAL A 225 -4.80 -7.79 6.41
CA VAL A 225 -4.64 -7.11 7.72
C VAL A 225 -5.32 -5.74 7.75
N SER A 226 -5.41 -5.04 6.62
CA SER A 226 -6.11 -3.76 6.53
C SER A 226 -7.64 -3.86 6.70
N GLN A 227 -8.21 -5.05 6.49
CA GLN A 227 -9.64 -5.32 6.67
C GLN A 227 -9.98 -5.77 8.09
N VAL A 228 -8.98 -6.07 8.92
CA VAL A 228 -9.18 -6.46 10.32
C VAL A 228 -9.25 -5.20 11.18
N VAL A 229 -10.32 -5.03 11.97
CA VAL A 229 -10.50 -3.86 12.87
C VAL A 229 -9.30 -3.66 13.81
N SER A 230 -8.74 -4.76 14.31
CA SER A 230 -7.55 -4.76 15.17
C SER A 230 -6.24 -4.90 14.38
N GLY A 231 -6.27 -4.84 13.05
CA GLY A 231 -5.09 -4.88 12.19
C GLY A 231 -4.40 -3.51 12.11
N ALA A 232 -3.65 -3.31 11.02
CA ALA A 232 -2.98 -2.07 10.69
C ALA A 232 -3.45 -1.58 9.32
N ALA A 233 -3.48 -0.26 9.13
CA ALA A 233 -3.66 0.33 7.82
C ALA A 233 -2.49 -0.05 6.90
N ILE A 234 -2.65 0.16 5.60
CA ILE A 234 -1.59 -0.02 4.61
C ILE A 234 -1.48 1.21 3.73
N ASP A 235 -0.33 1.41 3.11
CA ASP A 235 -0.11 2.39 2.03
C ASP A 235 -0.98 2.10 0.80
N MET A 236 -0.70 1.02 0.09
CA MET A 236 -1.36 0.64 -1.15
C MET A 236 -1.10 -0.84 -1.51
N PRO A 237 -1.94 -1.44 -2.36
CA PRO A 237 -1.58 -2.67 -3.04
C PRO A 237 -0.42 -2.41 -4.02
N ALA A 238 0.73 -3.03 -3.77
CA ALA A 238 1.92 -2.94 -4.61
C ALA A 238 2.38 -4.35 -4.98
N GLY A 239 1.89 -4.84 -6.12
CA GLY A 239 2.22 -6.14 -6.71
C GLY A 239 3.48 -6.11 -7.59
N PRO A 240 3.62 -7.04 -8.55
CA PRO A 240 4.72 -7.10 -9.50
C PRO A 240 4.86 -5.81 -10.29
N SER A 241 6.10 -5.45 -10.55
CA SER A 241 6.46 -4.16 -11.11
C SER A 241 6.12 -4.07 -12.60
N GLU A 242 5.74 -2.88 -13.04
CA GLU A 242 5.23 -2.58 -14.37
C GLU A 242 5.93 -1.35 -14.97
N VAL A 243 6.22 -1.39 -16.26
CA VAL A 243 6.69 -0.23 -17.02
C VAL A 243 5.93 -0.12 -18.34
N LEU A 244 5.51 1.09 -18.67
CA LEU A 244 4.99 1.43 -19.99
C LEU A 244 5.86 2.54 -20.60
N VAL A 245 6.35 2.30 -21.81
CA VAL A 245 7.08 3.30 -22.60
C VAL A 245 6.21 3.79 -23.76
N ILE A 246 5.98 5.10 -23.83
CA ILE A 246 5.48 5.78 -25.02
C ILE A 246 6.69 6.27 -25.81
N ALA A 247 6.82 5.83 -27.06
CA ALA A 247 7.95 6.19 -27.90
C ALA A 247 7.54 6.54 -29.33
N ASP A 248 8.09 7.62 -29.89
CA ASP A 248 7.86 8.01 -31.29
C ASP A 248 8.98 7.52 -32.22
N ALA A 249 8.86 7.81 -33.52
CA ALA A 249 9.83 7.37 -34.53
C ALA A 249 11.28 7.84 -34.28
N ASN A 250 11.49 8.92 -33.51
CA ASN A 250 12.79 9.50 -33.22
C ASN A 250 13.40 8.99 -31.90
N ALA A 251 12.62 8.24 -31.10
CA ALA A 251 13.12 7.60 -29.90
C ALA A 251 14.30 6.65 -30.17
N ASN A 252 15.22 6.57 -29.22
CA ASN A 252 16.34 5.66 -29.32
C ASN A 252 15.89 4.23 -28.96
N ALA A 253 15.78 3.36 -29.96
CA ALA A 253 15.36 1.98 -29.75
C ALA A 253 16.22 1.20 -28.74
N GLY A 254 17.51 1.54 -28.59
CA GLY A 254 18.39 0.95 -27.59
C GLY A 254 18.06 1.39 -26.17
N PHE A 255 17.68 2.65 -25.97
CA PHE A 255 17.24 3.17 -24.67
C PHE A 255 15.89 2.59 -24.27
N VAL A 256 14.92 2.61 -25.19
CA VAL A 256 13.59 2.01 -24.97
C VAL A 256 13.72 0.53 -24.62
N ALA A 257 14.57 -0.23 -25.32
CA ALA A 257 14.83 -1.64 -25.00
C ALA A 257 15.44 -1.82 -23.60
N ALA A 258 16.39 -0.96 -23.21
CA ALA A 258 17.02 -1.01 -21.90
C ALA A 258 16.01 -0.72 -20.77
N ASP A 259 15.14 0.27 -20.96
CA ASP A 259 14.08 0.60 -19.99
C ASP A 259 13.04 -0.52 -19.85
N LEU A 260 12.64 -1.17 -20.95
CA LEU A 260 11.73 -2.33 -20.87
C LEU A 260 12.40 -3.51 -20.14
N LEU A 261 13.70 -3.72 -20.35
CA LEU A 261 14.46 -4.79 -19.72
C LEU A 261 14.76 -4.53 -18.23
N SER A 262 14.94 -3.27 -17.82
CA SER A 262 15.20 -2.94 -16.42
C SER A 262 14.05 -3.39 -15.53
N GLN A 263 12.81 -3.30 -16.01
CA GLN A 263 11.67 -3.82 -15.25
C GLN A 263 11.52 -5.34 -15.35
N ALA A 264 11.80 -5.91 -16.53
CA ALA A 264 11.67 -7.34 -16.77
C ALA A 264 12.59 -8.20 -15.88
N GLU A 265 13.73 -7.66 -15.44
CA GLU A 265 14.65 -8.40 -14.56
C GLU A 265 14.20 -8.49 -13.09
N HIS A 266 13.20 -7.72 -12.65
CA HIS A 266 12.71 -7.75 -11.28
C HIS A 266 12.09 -9.10 -10.91
N GLY A 267 11.19 -9.63 -11.75
CA GLY A 267 10.49 -10.89 -11.52
C GLY A 267 9.87 -11.46 -12.79
N ALA A 268 9.57 -12.77 -12.80
CA ALA A 268 8.96 -13.42 -13.97
C ALA A 268 7.51 -12.98 -14.23
N ASP A 269 6.89 -12.34 -13.24
CA ASP A 269 5.56 -11.74 -13.23
C ASP A 269 5.55 -10.24 -13.56
N SER A 270 6.72 -9.62 -13.77
CA SER A 270 6.82 -8.23 -14.25
C SER A 270 6.22 -8.06 -15.64
N GLN A 271 5.69 -6.86 -15.91
CA GLN A 271 5.03 -6.52 -17.17
C GLN A 271 5.68 -5.28 -17.80
N ALA A 272 6.18 -5.44 -19.02
CA ALA A 272 6.70 -4.33 -19.82
C ALA A 272 5.79 -4.08 -21.05
N VAL A 273 5.51 -2.82 -21.34
CA VAL A 273 4.62 -2.41 -22.44
C VAL A 273 5.29 -1.31 -23.27
N LEU A 274 5.41 -1.51 -24.57
CA LEU A 274 5.76 -0.44 -25.51
C LEU A 274 4.51 -0.02 -26.26
N VAL A 275 4.24 1.28 -26.28
CA VAL A 275 3.21 1.90 -27.12
C VAL A 275 3.87 2.91 -28.04
N SER A 276 3.67 2.76 -29.35
CA SER A 276 4.29 3.64 -30.35
C SER A 276 3.35 3.83 -31.53
N ASN A 277 3.49 4.96 -32.22
CA ASN A 277 2.85 5.19 -33.51
C ASN A 277 3.75 4.83 -34.71
N ASP A 278 4.94 4.26 -34.47
CA ASP A 278 5.87 3.87 -35.52
C ASP A 278 6.24 2.38 -35.43
N ARG A 279 5.83 1.62 -36.45
CA ARG A 279 6.13 0.19 -36.57
C ARG A 279 7.64 -0.07 -36.66
N THR A 280 8.36 0.82 -37.35
CA THR A 280 9.79 0.63 -37.59
C THR A 280 10.57 0.68 -36.27
N LEU A 281 10.21 1.61 -35.38
CA LEU A 281 10.73 1.70 -34.03
C LEU A 281 10.47 0.42 -33.24
N ILE A 282 9.22 -0.06 -33.20
CA ILE A 282 8.86 -1.28 -32.45
C ILE A 282 9.76 -2.45 -32.88
N VAL A 283 9.94 -2.66 -34.18
CA VAL A 283 10.81 -3.72 -34.71
C VAL A 283 12.27 -3.54 -34.27
N LYS A 284 12.79 -2.30 -34.31
CA LYS A 284 14.14 -2.00 -33.83
C LYS A 284 14.28 -2.25 -32.32
N VAL A 285 13.28 -1.92 -31.51
CA VAL A 285 13.27 -2.19 -30.06
C VAL A 285 13.30 -3.68 -29.80
N GLN A 286 12.48 -4.48 -30.49
CA GLN A 286 12.49 -5.94 -30.35
C GLN A 286 13.87 -6.56 -30.68
N GLN A 287 14.55 -6.03 -31.71
CA GLN A 287 15.92 -6.45 -32.02
C GLN A 287 16.90 -6.10 -30.89
N GLN A 288 16.81 -4.88 -30.35
CA GLN A 288 17.66 -4.44 -29.24
C GLN A 288 17.42 -5.24 -27.96
N ILE A 289 16.16 -5.57 -27.64
CA ILE A 289 15.81 -6.45 -26.53
C ILE A 289 16.53 -7.79 -26.69
N GLY A 290 16.47 -8.42 -27.86
CA GLY A 290 17.17 -9.68 -28.12
C GLY A 290 18.69 -9.59 -27.90
N LEU A 291 19.32 -8.47 -28.29
CA LEU A 291 20.76 -8.26 -28.12
C LEU A 291 21.17 -8.00 -26.67
N GLN A 292 20.39 -7.19 -25.96
CA GLN A 292 20.69 -6.78 -24.59
C GLN A 292 20.34 -7.88 -23.59
N LEU A 293 19.19 -8.55 -23.76
CA LEU A 293 18.74 -9.65 -22.90
C LEU A 293 19.82 -10.72 -22.77
N ALA A 294 20.46 -11.11 -23.90
CA ALA A 294 21.52 -12.11 -23.94
C ALA A 294 22.77 -11.77 -23.11
N GLN A 295 22.93 -10.52 -22.68
CA GLN A 295 24.06 -10.04 -21.88
C GLN A 295 23.73 -9.92 -20.38
N LEU A 296 22.46 -10.05 -20.00
CA LEU A 296 22.03 -9.90 -18.61
C LEU A 296 22.38 -11.12 -17.77
N SER A 297 22.91 -10.90 -16.57
CA SER A 297 23.16 -11.96 -15.59
C SER A 297 21.88 -12.64 -15.10
N ARG A 298 20.74 -11.92 -15.13
CA ARG A 298 19.40 -12.43 -14.80
C ARG A 298 18.56 -12.77 -16.03
N HIS A 299 19.19 -13.10 -17.16
CA HIS A 299 18.55 -13.44 -18.43
C HIS A 299 17.35 -14.40 -18.29
N ASP A 300 17.46 -15.46 -17.48
CA ASP A 300 16.40 -16.48 -17.38
C ASP A 300 15.11 -15.97 -16.72
N ILE A 301 15.23 -14.99 -15.81
CA ILE A 301 14.07 -14.32 -15.20
C ILE A 301 13.49 -13.33 -16.20
N ALA A 302 14.35 -12.47 -16.76
CA ALA A 302 13.96 -11.45 -17.72
C ALA A 302 13.30 -12.06 -18.97
N THR A 303 13.75 -13.21 -19.44
CA THR A 303 13.15 -13.92 -20.60
C THR A 303 11.68 -14.26 -20.34
N LYS A 304 11.33 -14.72 -19.14
CA LYS A 304 9.94 -15.05 -18.78
C LYS A 304 9.06 -13.80 -18.71
N ALA A 305 9.58 -12.70 -18.17
CA ALA A 305 8.86 -11.43 -18.15
C ALA A 305 8.71 -10.83 -19.57
N VAL A 306 9.74 -10.98 -20.41
CA VAL A 306 9.69 -10.59 -21.82
C VAL A 306 8.57 -11.34 -22.54
N ASP A 307 8.33 -12.63 -22.26
CA ASP A 307 7.20 -13.39 -22.83
C ASP A 307 5.82 -12.79 -22.52
N ASN A 308 5.71 -12.03 -21.43
CA ASN A 308 4.51 -11.29 -21.07
C ASN A 308 4.43 -9.89 -21.69
N SER A 309 5.52 -9.38 -22.28
CA SER A 309 5.58 -8.02 -22.83
C SER A 309 4.54 -7.78 -23.93
N ARG A 310 4.20 -6.51 -24.13
CA ARG A 310 3.23 -6.06 -25.14
C ARG A 310 3.85 -4.97 -25.98
N TYR A 311 3.71 -5.09 -27.30
CA TYR A 311 4.12 -4.07 -28.26
C TYR A 311 2.88 -3.61 -29.01
N ILE A 312 2.42 -2.39 -28.74
CA ILE A 312 1.17 -1.85 -29.24
C ILE A 312 1.49 -0.76 -30.27
N LEU A 313 1.04 -0.96 -31.51
CA LEU A 313 1.08 0.07 -32.55
C LEU A 313 -0.24 0.85 -32.54
N THR A 314 -0.16 2.17 -32.45
CA THR A 314 -1.28 3.11 -32.57
C THR A 314 -1.14 3.98 -33.82
N ASP A 315 -2.19 4.71 -34.19
CA ASP A 315 -2.16 5.61 -35.35
C ASP A 315 -1.51 6.97 -35.03
N SER A 316 -1.40 7.33 -33.74
CA SER A 316 -0.92 8.64 -33.28
C SER A 316 -0.36 8.61 -31.85
N ILE A 317 0.37 9.66 -31.48
CA ILE A 317 0.88 9.85 -30.11
C ILE A 317 -0.26 10.15 -29.14
N GLU A 318 -1.30 10.85 -29.59
CA GLU A 318 -2.52 11.07 -28.83
C GLU A 318 -3.20 9.75 -28.48
N GLU A 319 -3.24 8.80 -29.41
CA GLU A 319 -3.74 7.46 -29.14
C GLU A 319 -2.81 6.67 -28.20
N CYS A 320 -1.49 6.83 -28.27
CA CYS A 320 -0.57 6.27 -27.28
C CYS A 320 -0.92 6.72 -25.85
N VAL A 321 -1.24 8.00 -25.68
CA VAL A 321 -1.65 8.58 -24.39
C VAL A 321 -2.96 7.96 -23.90
N LEU A 322 -3.94 7.73 -24.81
CA LEU A 322 -5.20 7.07 -24.46
C LEU A 322 -4.97 5.63 -24.00
N VAL A 323 -4.11 4.88 -24.69
CA VAL A 323 -3.71 3.51 -24.29
C VAL A 323 -3.03 3.53 -22.92
N SER A 324 -2.08 4.43 -22.68
CA SER A 324 -1.39 4.55 -21.39
C SER A 324 -2.36 4.88 -20.25
N ASN A 325 -3.27 5.84 -20.45
CA ASN A 325 -4.32 6.15 -19.48
C ASN A 325 -5.29 4.96 -19.26
N ALA A 326 -5.57 4.15 -20.29
CA ALA A 326 -6.37 2.93 -20.17
C ALA A 326 -5.61 1.79 -19.47
N TYR A 327 -4.29 1.80 -19.51
CA TYR A 327 -3.46 0.84 -18.79
C TYR A 327 -3.23 1.24 -17.32
N ALA A 328 -3.04 2.54 -17.05
CA ALA A 328 -2.68 3.11 -15.74
C ALA A 328 -1.41 2.47 -15.15
N PRO A 329 -0.23 2.66 -15.79
CA PRO A 329 1.01 2.01 -15.39
C PRO A 329 1.53 2.47 -14.02
N GLU A 330 2.33 1.61 -13.38
CA GLU A 330 3.18 1.98 -12.25
C GLU A 330 4.21 3.04 -12.69
N HIS A 331 5.04 2.70 -13.68
CA HIS A 331 6.03 3.60 -14.29
C HIS A 331 5.66 3.93 -15.73
N LEU A 332 5.65 5.22 -16.08
CA LEU A 332 5.43 5.71 -17.44
C LEU A 332 6.66 6.47 -17.94
N ILE A 333 7.30 5.97 -18.99
CA ILE A 333 8.41 6.65 -19.66
C ILE A 333 7.90 7.23 -20.97
N VAL A 334 8.18 8.51 -21.23
CA VAL A 334 7.76 9.22 -22.44
C VAL A 334 9.01 9.64 -23.21
N GLN A 335 9.36 8.89 -24.25
CA GLN A 335 10.45 9.20 -25.17
C GLN A 335 9.90 9.66 -26.51
N THR A 336 9.44 10.92 -26.55
CA THR A 336 8.99 11.59 -27.78
C THR A 336 9.64 12.97 -27.91
N ASP A 337 9.66 13.55 -29.12
CA ASP A 337 10.26 14.87 -29.37
C ASP A 337 9.63 16.00 -28.52
N HIS A 338 8.35 15.87 -28.19
CA HIS A 338 7.56 16.81 -27.39
C HIS A 338 7.03 16.17 -26.10
N ALA A 339 7.81 15.31 -25.46
CA ALA A 339 7.39 14.49 -24.32
C ALA A 339 6.72 15.28 -23.19
N ARG A 340 7.20 16.50 -22.90
CA ARG A 340 6.67 17.33 -21.81
C ARG A 340 5.27 17.87 -22.09
N ASP A 341 4.92 18.10 -23.36
CA ASP A 341 3.61 18.64 -23.76
C ASP A 341 2.48 17.62 -23.49
N LEU A 342 2.82 16.33 -23.46
CA LEU A 342 1.88 15.24 -23.16
C LEU A 342 1.46 15.20 -21.67
N LEU A 343 2.18 15.86 -20.77
CA LEU A 343 1.83 15.89 -19.34
C LEU A 343 0.43 16.45 -19.08
N ALA A 344 -0.08 17.33 -19.94
CA ALA A 344 -1.43 17.89 -19.81
C ALA A 344 -2.55 16.87 -20.06
N THR A 345 -2.25 15.74 -20.72
CA THR A 345 -3.23 14.74 -21.13
C THR A 345 -2.99 13.36 -20.51
N LEU A 346 -1.82 13.14 -19.89
CA LEU A 346 -1.52 11.99 -19.05
C LEU A 346 -2.25 12.12 -17.70
N LYS A 347 -3.10 11.15 -17.39
CA LYS A 347 -4.01 11.17 -16.24
C LYS A 347 -3.69 10.12 -15.18
N HIS A 348 -3.16 8.97 -15.60
CA HIS A 348 -2.99 7.81 -14.71
C HIS A 348 -1.61 7.21 -14.90
N ALA A 349 -0.72 7.46 -13.95
CA ALA A 349 0.59 6.82 -13.82
C ALA A 349 1.06 6.98 -12.36
N GLY A 350 1.81 6.00 -11.83
CA GLY A 350 2.45 6.14 -10.53
C GLY A 350 3.57 7.18 -10.55
N SER A 351 4.51 7.03 -11.49
CA SER A 351 5.58 7.99 -11.74
C SER A 351 5.81 8.18 -13.24
N ILE A 352 6.12 9.41 -13.68
CA ILE A 352 6.30 9.77 -15.09
C ILE A 352 7.73 10.26 -15.33
N PHE A 353 8.40 9.65 -16.31
CA PHE A 353 9.76 9.97 -16.73
C PHE A 353 9.73 10.61 -18.12
N ILE A 354 10.30 11.81 -18.25
CA ILE A 354 10.14 12.65 -19.44
C ILE A 354 11.47 12.78 -20.19
N GLY A 355 11.48 12.30 -21.44
CA GLY A 355 12.59 12.45 -22.38
C GLY A 355 13.63 11.31 -22.32
N ALA A 356 14.51 11.30 -23.32
CA ALA A 356 15.44 10.19 -23.59
C ALA A 356 16.50 9.93 -22.50
N TYR A 357 16.69 10.84 -21.55
CA TYR A 357 17.71 10.73 -20.49
C TYR A 357 17.12 10.55 -19.09
N SER A 358 15.84 10.19 -19.02
CA SER A 358 15.14 9.89 -17.76
C SER A 358 14.72 8.42 -17.73
N PRO A 359 15.67 7.48 -17.55
CA PRO A 359 15.33 6.07 -17.38
C PRO A 359 14.62 5.84 -16.05
N GLU A 360 13.81 4.79 -15.95
CA GLU A 360 13.15 4.39 -14.69
C GLU A 360 14.15 4.23 -13.54
N SER A 361 15.33 3.70 -13.84
CA SER A 361 16.42 3.53 -12.87
C SER A 361 16.82 4.85 -12.18
N ALA A 362 16.65 6.02 -12.82
CA ALA A 362 16.90 7.27 -12.13
C ALA A 362 15.91 7.44 -10.95
N GLY A 363 14.63 7.12 -11.15
CA GLY A 363 13.58 7.15 -10.12
C GLY A 363 13.75 6.09 -9.06
N ASP A 364 14.12 4.87 -9.44
CA ASP A 364 14.27 3.74 -8.51
C ASP A 364 15.35 3.97 -7.47
N TYR A 365 16.35 4.79 -7.81
CA TYR A 365 17.56 4.94 -7.01
C TYR A 365 17.80 6.34 -6.48
N ALA A 366 17.77 7.38 -7.31
CA ALA A 366 18.46 8.63 -6.94
C ALA A 366 17.88 9.95 -7.48
N SER A 367 16.78 9.99 -8.24
CA SER A 367 16.19 11.24 -8.72
C SER A 367 15.62 12.06 -7.54
N GLY A 368 15.04 11.36 -6.56
CA GLY A 368 14.36 11.90 -5.39
C GLY A 368 12.90 11.46 -5.26
N THR A 369 12.27 11.04 -6.36
CA THR A 369 10.89 10.49 -6.35
C THR A 369 10.84 9.15 -5.61
N ASN A 370 9.66 8.76 -5.13
CA ASN A 370 9.46 7.49 -4.44
C ASN A 370 9.16 6.36 -5.43
N HIS A 371 9.85 5.22 -5.32
CA HIS A 371 9.61 4.04 -6.17
C HIS A 371 8.53 3.09 -5.63
N VAL A 372 7.97 3.38 -4.45
CA VAL A 372 6.86 2.57 -3.93
C VAL A 372 5.60 3.13 -4.57
N LEU A 373 5.15 2.46 -5.63
CA LEU A 373 4.12 2.94 -6.53
C LEU A 373 2.96 1.94 -6.64
N PRO A 374 1.78 2.42 -7.02
CA PRO A 374 0.63 1.54 -7.20
C PRO A 374 0.74 0.77 -8.51
N THR A 375 0.66 -0.56 -8.43
CA THR A 375 0.66 -1.45 -9.61
C THR A 375 -0.77 -1.91 -9.94
N TYR A 376 -0.97 -2.84 -10.87
CA TYR A 376 -2.29 -3.43 -11.17
C TYR A 376 -3.37 -2.45 -11.64
N GLY A 377 -2.96 -1.29 -12.18
CA GLY A 377 -3.88 -0.22 -12.56
C GLY A 377 -4.38 0.61 -11.38
N TYR A 378 -3.87 0.38 -10.17
CA TYR A 378 -4.22 1.18 -9.00
C TYR A 378 -3.76 2.63 -9.11
N ALA A 379 -2.86 2.98 -10.04
CA ALA A 379 -2.53 4.36 -10.40
C ALA A 379 -3.73 5.21 -10.86
N ARG A 380 -4.90 4.59 -11.08
CA ARG A 380 -6.18 5.32 -11.25
C ARG A 380 -6.65 6.05 -10.00
N ASN A 381 -6.39 5.46 -8.83
CA ASN A 381 -7.01 5.85 -7.56
C ASN A 381 -6.01 5.97 -6.40
N TYR A 382 -4.78 5.48 -6.57
CA TYR A 382 -3.69 5.59 -5.63
C TYR A 382 -2.61 6.50 -6.20
N SER A 383 -1.92 7.20 -5.30
CA SER A 383 -0.78 8.06 -5.64
C SER A 383 0.53 7.29 -5.52
N SER A 384 1.61 7.84 -6.07
CA SER A 384 2.96 7.53 -5.61
C SER A 384 3.05 7.73 -4.10
N LEU A 385 3.77 6.86 -3.39
CA LEU A 385 4.00 7.04 -1.96
C LEU A 385 4.67 8.39 -1.70
N GLY A 386 4.05 9.22 -0.86
CA GLY A 386 4.53 10.55 -0.53
C GLY A 386 4.52 10.83 0.97
N LEU A 387 4.89 12.05 1.34
CA LEU A 387 4.99 12.44 2.75
C LEU A 387 3.65 12.30 3.50
N LEU A 388 2.54 12.65 2.84
CA LEU A 388 1.21 12.61 3.44
C LEU A 388 0.77 11.18 3.83
N ASP A 389 1.34 10.14 3.22
CA ASP A 389 1.00 8.76 3.57
C ASP A 389 1.47 8.37 4.97
N PHE A 390 2.49 9.07 5.49
CA PHE A 390 3.05 8.92 6.84
C PHE A 390 2.41 9.89 7.85
N MET A 391 1.36 10.60 7.45
CA MET A 391 0.64 11.57 8.27
C MET A 391 -0.85 11.22 8.34
N ARG A 392 -1.52 11.80 9.34
CA ARG A 392 -2.98 11.87 9.43
C ARG A 392 -3.42 13.33 9.42
N ARG A 393 -4.63 13.55 8.91
CA ARG A 393 -5.32 14.84 8.95
C ARG A 393 -6.45 14.79 9.97
N TYR A 394 -6.63 15.86 10.72
CA TYR A 394 -7.78 16.02 11.60
C TYR A 394 -8.26 17.46 11.58
N THR A 395 -9.55 17.66 11.84
CA THR A 395 -10.16 18.99 11.87
C THR A 395 -10.28 19.50 13.29
N VAL A 396 -10.14 20.80 13.46
CA VAL A 396 -10.45 21.51 14.70
C VAL A 396 -11.51 22.55 14.39
N GLN A 397 -12.49 22.68 15.27
CA GLN A 397 -13.53 23.69 15.15
C GLN A 397 -13.70 24.39 16.49
N GLU A 398 -13.66 25.71 16.47
CA GLU A 398 -13.83 26.56 17.63
C GLU A 398 -14.88 27.63 17.32
N LEU A 399 -15.90 27.70 18.17
CA LEU A 399 -16.98 28.65 18.03
C LEU A 399 -16.97 29.59 19.23
N SER A 400 -16.94 30.89 18.94
CA SER A 400 -17.33 31.90 19.92
C SER A 400 -18.85 31.85 20.15
N ARG A 401 -19.32 32.57 21.18
CA ARG A 401 -20.76 32.73 21.40
C ARG A 401 -21.46 33.35 20.18
N GLU A 402 -20.89 34.42 19.64
CA GLU A 402 -21.41 35.09 18.43
C GLU A 402 -21.44 34.12 17.24
N GLY A 403 -20.39 33.32 17.07
CA GLY A 403 -20.35 32.30 16.02
C GLY A 403 -21.48 31.29 16.13
N LEU A 404 -21.74 30.80 17.35
CA LEU A 404 -22.86 29.88 17.58
C LEU A 404 -24.22 30.56 17.36
N GLU A 405 -24.38 31.83 17.73
CA GLU A 405 -25.58 32.62 17.44
C GLU A 405 -25.79 32.78 15.92
N ASN A 406 -24.70 32.97 15.16
CA ASN A 406 -24.76 33.17 13.71
C ASN A 406 -25.16 31.92 12.91
N ILE A 407 -24.86 30.71 13.40
CA ILE A 407 -25.16 29.46 12.69
C ILE A 407 -26.18 28.56 13.41
N GLY A 408 -26.58 28.93 14.63
CA GLY A 408 -27.33 28.06 15.53
C GLY A 408 -28.71 27.66 15.00
N ASP A 409 -29.45 28.61 14.43
CA ASP A 409 -30.77 28.34 13.84
C ASP A 409 -30.66 27.36 12.67
N ALA A 410 -29.66 27.53 11.79
CA ALA A 410 -29.42 26.61 10.69
C ALA A 410 -29.11 25.18 11.18
N ILE A 411 -28.31 25.02 12.23
CA ILE A 411 -28.03 23.70 12.82
C ILE A 411 -29.31 23.09 13.41
N MET A 412 -30.08 23.88 14.14
CA MET A 412 -31.30 23.40 14.80
C MET A 412 -32.38 23.00 13.79
N ASP A 413 -32.55 23.75 12.71
CA ASP A 413 -33.53 23.47 11.66
C ASP A 413 -33.15 22.25 10.83
N LEU A 414 -31.86 22.08 10.50
CA LEU A 414 -31.36 20.87 9.85
C LEU A 414 -31.52 19.64 10.74
N ALA A 415 -31.18 19.74 12.01
CA ALA A 415 -31.36 18.65 12.97
C ALA A 415 -32.84 18.28 13.15
N ASP A 416 -33.76 19.25 13.13
CA ASP A 416 -35.21 19.00 13.16
C ASP A 416 -35.69 18.28 11.88
N ALA A 417 -35.23 18.73 10.71
CA ALA A 417 -35.54 18.09 9.43
C ALA A 417 -35.03 16.65 9.33
N GLU A 418 -33.93 16.33 10.00
CA GLU A 418 -33.37 14.97 10.11
C GLU A 418 -33.98 14.14 11.25
N GLY A 419 -34.85 14.73 12.09
CA GLY A 419 -35.44 14.06 13.26
C GLY A 419 -34.43 13.78 14.39
N LEU A 420 -33.37 14.58 14.51
CA LEU A 420 -32.27 14.43 15.45
C LEU A 420 -32.39 15.40 16.64
N ASP A 421 -33.41 15.22 17.48
CA ASP A 421 -33.73 16.08 18.62
C ASP A 421 -32.53 16.37 19.55
N ALA A 422 -31.70 15.36 19.81
CA ALA A 422 -30.53 15.52 20.69
C ALA A 422 -29.48 16.48 20.10
N HIS A 423 -29.24 16.44 18.78
CA HIS A 423 -28.32 17.36 18.10
C HIS A 423 -28.85 18.79 18.17
N ARG A 424 -30.15 18.97 17.90
CA ARG A 424 -30.85 20.25 18.03
C ARG A 424 -30.73 20.82 19.44
N ASN A 425 -31.02 20.01 20.45
CA ASN A 425 -31.00 20.42 21.86
C ASN A 425 -29.58 20.82 22.34
N ALA A 426 -28.53 20.18 21.81
CA ALA A 426 -27.16 20.55 22.13
C ALA A 426 -26.83 22.01 21.76
N VAL A 427 -27.40 22.54 20.67
CA VAL A 427 -27.28 23.96 20.30
C VAL A 427 -28.22 24.83 21.12
N LYS A 428 -29.50 24.44 21.22
CA LYS A 428 -30.54 25.22 21.90
C LYS A 428 -30.19 25.60 23.33
N ILE A 429 -29.67 24.66 24.12
CA ILE A 429 -29.31 24.90 25.54
C ILE A 429 -28.19 25.94 25.65
N ARG A 430 -27.22 25.92 24.74
CA ARG A 430 -26.10 26.89 24.72
C ARG A 430 -26.55 28.30 24.36
N LEU A 431 -27.48 28.43 23.41
CA LEU A 431 -28.02 29.74 23.00
C LEU A 431 -28.97 30.34 24.04
N THR A 432 -29.80 29.51 24.67
CA THR A 432 -30.81 29.97 25.62
C THR A 432 -30.31 30.08 27.06
N GLY A 433 -29.21 29.41 27.39
CA GLY A 433 -28.67 29.34 28.76
C GLY A 433 -29.59 28.60 29.75
N LEU A 434 -30.60 27.88 29.25
CA LEU A 434 -31.56 27.13 30.04
C LEU A 434 -31.10 25.68 30.15
N ASP A 435 -30.87 25.20 31.37
CA ASP A 435 -30.81 23.76 31.64
C ASP A 435 -32.14 23.13 31.23
N LEU A 436 -32.09 21.91 30.65
CA LEU A 436 -33.30 21.15 30.38
C LEU A 436 -34.09 21.02 31.70
N PRO A 437 -35.41 21.24 31.69
CA PRO A 437 -36.21 21.02 32.88
C PRO A 437 -35.96 19.60 33.38
N SER A 438 -35.48 19.47 34.61
CA SER A 438 -35.30 18.20 35.27
C SER A 438 -36.67 17.55 35.41
N THR A 439 -37.05 16.70 34.46
CA THR A 439 -38.09 15.72 34.72
C THR A 439 -37.55 14.85 35.85
N SER A 440 -38.11 15.00 37.05
CA SER A 440 -37.89 14.03 38.12
C SER A 440 -38.17 12.66 37.51
N LEU A 441 -37.16 11.78 37.48
CA LEU A 441 -37.40 10.36 37.28
C LEU A 441 -38.44 9.98 38.33
N ALA A 442 -39.70 9.83 37.89
CA ALA A 442 -40.76 9.38 38.77
C ALA A 442 -40.27 8.04 39.32
N GLN A 443 -40.07 7.99 40.64
CA GLN A 443 -39.80 6.75 41.34
C GLN A 443 -40.92 5.79 40.94
N SER A 444 -40.58 4.76 40.17
CA SER A 444 -41.49 3.67 39.88
C SER A 444 -41.94 3.12 41.24
N GLU A 445 -43.23 3.26 41.52
CA GLU A 445 -43.86 2.76 42.73
C GLU A 445 -43.51 1.29 42.95
N ASN A 446 -43.26 0.96 44.21
CA ASN A 446 -42.95 -0.37 44.72
C ASN A 446 -43.78 -1.48 44.06
N VAL A 447 -43.15 -2.29 43.22
CA VAL A 447 -43.64 -3.65 42.95
C VAL A 447 -43.18 -4.50 44.13
N THR A 448 -44.10 -4.74 45.07
CA THR A 448 -43.96 -5.75 46.12
C THR A 448 -43.62 -7.10 45.52
N VAL A 449 -42.38 -7.55 45.73
CA VAL A 449 -41.99 -8.95 45.56
C VAL A 449 -42.68 -9.74 46.68
N LYS A 450 -43.66 -10.56 46.32
CA LYS A 450 -44.13 -11.63 47.21
C LYS A 450 -43.09 -12.72 47.23
N ASP A 451 -42.55 -12.92 48.42
CA ASP A 451 -41.83 -14.10 48.86
C ASP A 451 -42.72 -15.34 48.69
N ASP A 452 -42.18 -16.41 48.11
CA ASP A 452 -42.58 -17.78 48.44
C ASP A 452 -41.44 -18.72 48.00
N SER A 453 -40.68 -19.12 49.01
CA SER A 453 -39.71 -20.20 49.02
C SER A 453 -40.34 -21.56 48.77
N VAL A 454 -39.93 -22.30 47.73
CA VAL A 454 -39.90 -23.78 47.76
C VAL A 454 -38.70 -24.33 46.97
N VAL A 455 -37.63 -24.61 47.72
CA VAL A 455 -36.83 -25.86 47.75
C VAL A 455 -36.16 -26.40 46.48
N ASN A 456 -34.81 -26.36 46.53
CA ASN A 456 -33.84 -27.27 45.90
C ASN A 456 -34.23 -28.76 46.02
N SER A 457 -34.29 -29.50 44.91
CA SER A 457 -33.73 -30.86 44.80
C SER A 457 -33.96 -31.44 43.39
N ALA A 458 -32.90 -31.70 42.64
CA ALA A 458 -32.68 -32.92 41.84
C ALA A 458 -31.53 -32.69 40.85
N VAL A 459 -30.31 -32.87 41.35
CA VAL A 459 -29.16 -33.32 40.54
C VAL A 459 -29.13 -34.84 40.68
N ASN A 460 -28.90 -35.53 39.56
CA ASN A 460 -28.67 -36.98 39.38
C ASN A 460 -29.88 -37.90 39.27
N GLU A 461 -30.19 -38.27 38.02
CA GLU A 461 -30.63 -39.57 37.48
C GLU A 461 -31.22 -39.26 36.08
N ALA A 462 -30.84 -39.84 34.94
CA ALA A 462 -30.08 -41.03 34.64
C ALA A 462 -29.51 -40.93 33.22
N GLU A 463 -28.32 -41.49 33.04
CA GLU A 463 -27.82 -41.98 31.74
C GLU A 463 -28.69 -43.15 31.23
N ASN A 464 -28.65 -43.35 29.91
CA ASN A 464 -29.14 -44.50 29.12
C ASN A 464 -30.61 -44.48 28.64
N ASN A 465 -30.83 -44.00 27.41
CA ASN A 465 -31.19 -44.92 26.32
C ASN A 465 -30.99 -44.32 24.92
N THR A 466 -30.50 -45.19 24.03
CA THR A 466 -30.00 -44.99 22.67
C THR A 466 -31.06 -44.94 21.55
N ASN A 467 -30.69 -44.28 20.43
CA ASN A 467 -31.14 -44.41 19.02
C ASN A 467 -32.61 -43.98 18.71
N ASN A 468 -32.97 -43.33 17.59
CA ASN A 468 -32.48 -43.41 16.21
C ASN A 468 -33.00 -42.24 15.35
N SER A 469 -32.23 -41.89 14.31
CA SER A 469 -32.61 -41.40 12.94
C SER A 469 -33.28 -40.03 12.64
N HIS A 470 -32.56 -39.30 11.77
CA HIS A 470 -32.96 -38.58 10.53
C HIS A 470 -33.55 -37.15 10.50
N ASN A 471 -32.86 -36.33 9.67
CA ASN A 471 -33.26 -35.14 8.89
C ASN A 471 -33.72 -33.91 9.72
N GLU A 472 -33.41 -32.66 9.39
CA GLU A 472 -33.23 -32.01 8.09
C GLU A 472 -32.50 -30.67 8.30
N THR A 473 -32.00 -30.12 7.19
CA THR A 473 -31.30 -28.84 7.01
C THR A 473 -32.07 -27.61 7.48
N ASP A 474 -31.39 -26.61 8.04
CA ASP A 474 -31.83 -25.22 7.94
C ASP A 474 -30.65 -24.26 7.69
N GLY A 475 -30.60 -23.78 6.45
CA GLY A 475 -29.71 -22.70 6.01
C GLY A 475 -30.44 -21.37 6.18
N HIS A 476 -29.82 -20.45 6.92
CA HIS A 476 -30.31 -19.08 7.02
C HIS A 476 -29.93 -18.31 5.74
N VAL A 477 -30.92 -18.10 4.87
CA VAL A 477 -30.88 -17.15 3.76
C VAL A 477 -31.40 -15.80 4.27
N TYR A 478 -30.57 -14.77 4.24
CA TYR A 478 -31.00 -13.39 4.47
C TYR A 478 -31.48 -12.80 3.13
N ILE A 479 -32.79 -12.56 3.00
CA ILE A 479 -33.37 -11.83 1.87
C ILE A 479 -33.49 -10.36 2.25
N TYR A 480 -32.72 -9.51 1.58
CA TYR A 480 -32.79 -8.05 1.67
C TYR A 480 -34.01 -7.55 0.90
N THR A 481 -34.94 -6.85 1.58
CA THR A 481 -36.07 -6.16 0.93
C THR A 481 -35.71 -4.68 0.76
N PRO A 482 -35.87 -4.07 -0.43
CA PRO A 482 -35.73 -2.62 -0.58
C PRO A 482 -36.94 -1.91 0.05
N ALA A 483 -36.66 -0.90 0.87
CA ALA A 483 -37.68 -0.02 1.42
C ALA A 483 -38.21 0.95 0.36
N GLY A 484 -39.53 1.00 0.20
CA GLY A 484 -40.27 2.25 -0.03
C GLY A 484 -40.49 2.71 -1.48
N LYS A 485 -41.72 2.45 -1.95
CA LYS A 485 -42.57 3.16 -2.95
C LYS A 485 -41.95 3.82 -4.18
#